data_AF-A0A348PHK8-F1
#
_entry.id   AF-A0A348PHK8-F1
#
_cell.length_a   1.000
_cell.length_b   1.000
_cell.length_c   1.000
_cell.angle_alpha   90.00
_cell.angle_beta   90.00
_cell.angle_gamma   90.00
#
_symmetry.space_group_name_H-M   'P 1'
#
loop_
_entity.id
_entity.type
_entity.pdbx_description
1 polymer ?
#
loop_
_entity_poly.entity_id
_entity_poly.type
_entity_poly.pdbx_seq_one_letter_code
_entity_poly.pdbx_strand_id
1 'polypeptide(L)'
;SLAVLVGAVAVLKFSRGGMKLARSLEGTNLIWQVSILSTVAVILGLALTGFAGERLLSDQASIEFARRSVKPNFVRRIDLATARAQHAAGVQFVDARVSQDFERAHIEGAINVFADVSPGARSAATAHLNKALPVVVYCASSACPLADALAADLYYDGFQNVVVFANGMVDWNGGQP
;
A
#
# COMPACT_ATOMS: atom_id res chain seq x y z
N SER A 1 1.66 -35.67 19.46
CA SER A 1 1.96 -34.46 20.25
C SER A 1 0.88 -34.23 21.30
N LEU A 2 1.26 -33.94 22.55
CA LEU A 2 0.35 -33.70 23.69
C LEU A 2 -0.84 -32.76 23.37
N ALA A 3 -0.68 -31.86 22.41
CA ALA A 3 -1.70 -30.91 21.94
C ALA A 3 -3.02 -31.56 21.47
N VAL A 4 -2.98 -32.73 20.84
CA VAL A 4 -4.21 -33.39 20.32
C VAL A 4 -5.04 -34.00 21.47
N LEU A 5 -4.36 -34.53 22.50
CA LEU A 5 -5.00 -35.07 23.70
C LEU A 5 -5.59 -33.96 24.58
N VAL A 6 -4.91 -32.81 24.70
CA VAL A 6 -5.45 -31.64 25.43
C VAL A 6 -6.69 -31.08 24.73
N GLY A 7 -6.69 -31.01 23.40
CA GLY A 7 -7.86 -30.60 22.61
C GLY A 7 -9.07 -31.51 22.79
N ALA A 8 -8.88 -32.83 22.73
CA ALA A 8 -9.96 -33.79 22.93
C ALA A 8 -10.54 -33.74 24.36
N VAL A 9 -9.70 -33.57 25.37
CA VAL A 9 -10.13 -33.44 26.77
C VAL A 9 -10.86 -32.11 27.01
N ALA A 10 -10.44 -31.02 26.36
CA ALA A 10 -11.13 -29.73 26.43
C ALA A 10 -12.52 -29.79 25.76
N VAL A 11 -12.64 -30.44 24.60
CA VAL A 11 -13.92 -30.66 23.90
C VAL A 11 -14.86 -31.55 24.74
N LEU A 12 -14.34 -32.61 25.37
CA LEU A 12 -15.13 -33.50 26.22
C LEU A 12 -15.55 -32.82 27.54
N LYS A 13 -14.71 -31.97 28.13
CA LYS A 13 -15.08 -31.14 29.30
C LYS A 13 -16.10 -30.07 28.92
N PHE A 14 -15.99 -29.48 27.72
CA PHE A 14 -16.96 -28.52 27.21
C PHE A 14 -18.32 -29.18 26.92
N SER A 15 -18.34 -30.38 26.36
CA SER A 15 -19.56 -31.19 26.18
C SER A 15 -20.27 -31.51 27.51
N ARG A 16 -19.50 -31.94 28.53
CA ARG A 16 -20.05 -32.26 29.87
C ARG A 16 -20.43 -31.02 30.67
N GLY A 17 -19.72 -29.90 30.52
CA GLY A 17 -20.05 -28.61 31.12
C GLY A 17 -21.26 -27.94 30.48
N GLY A 18 -21.38 -28.01 29.15
CA GLY A 18 -22.54 -27.55 28.39
C GLY A 18 -23.82 -28.30 28.76
N MET A 19 -23.75 -29.59 29.07
CA MET A 19 -24.88 -30.36 29.59
C MET A 19 -25.32 -29.94 31.01
N LYS A 20 -24.40 -29.52 31.87
CA LYS A 20 -24.74 -28.96 33.19
C LYS A 20 -25.30 -27.55 33.08
N LEU A 21 -24.80 -26.74 32.16
CA LEU A 21 -25.38 -25.43 31.84
C LEU A 21 -26.79 -25.60 31.27
N ALA A 22 -27.00 -26.54 30.34
CA ALA A 22 -28.31 -26.83 29.76
C ALA A 22 -29.33 -27.26 30.82
N ARG A 23 -28.94 -28.08 31.80
CA ARG A 23 -29.83 -28.46 32.92
C ARG A 23 -30.10 -27.33 33.91
N SER A 24 -29.17 -26.39 34.08
CA SER A 24 -29.39 -25.19 34.91
C SER A 24 -30.31 -24.16 34.25
N LEU A 25 -30.58 -24.32 32.96
CA LEU A 25 -31.43 -23.44 32.15
C LEU A 25 -32.89 -23.92 32.09
N GLU A 26 -33.18 -25.16 32.52
CA GLU A 26 -34.52 -25.79 32.51
C GLU A 26 -35.55 -25.07 33.41
N GLY A 27 -35.11 -24.20 34.33
CA GLY A 27 -35.97 -23.41 35.21
C GLY A 27 -35.95 -21.89 34.95
N THR A 28 -35.30 -21.43 33.88
CA THR A 28 -35.13 -20.00 33.59
C THR A 28 -35.95 -19.55 32.40
N ASN A 29 -36.59 -18.39 32.51
CA ASN A 29 -37.46 -17.85 31.47
C ASN A 29 -36.71 -17.73 30.13
N LEU A 30 -37.33 -18.18 29.04
CA LEU A 30 -36.79 -18.11 27.68
C LEU A 30 -36.30 -16.69 27.32
N ILE A 31 -36.98 -15.67 27.86
CA ILE A 31 -36.65 -14.25 27.73
C ILE A 31 -35.24 -13.93 28.25
N TRP A 32 -34.83 -14.55 29.37
CA TRP A 32 -33.50 -14.38 29.95
C TRP A 32 -32.41 -14.98 29.06
N GLN A 33 -32.66 -16.13 28.44
CA GLN A 33 -31.71 -16.79 27.55
C GLN A 33 -31.45 -15.97 26.28
N VAL A 34 -32.52 -15.47 25.65
CA VAL A 34 -32.41 -14.64 24.44
C VAL A 34 -31.69 -13.31 24.73
N SER A 35 -31.92 -12.73 25.91
CA SER A 35 -31.25 -11.49 26.33
C SER A 35 -29.74 -11.67 26.52
N ILE A 36 -29.32 -12.78 27.15
CA ILE A 36 -27.91 -13.10 27.34
C ILE A 36 -27.22 -13.34 25.98
N LEU A 37 -27.83 -14.15 25.12
CA LEU A 37 -27.27 -14.45 23.80
C LEU A 37 -27.13 -13.20 22.92
N SER A 38 -28.14 -12.32 22.93
CA SER A 38 -28.10 -11.06 22.17
C SER A 38 -26.99 -10.14 22.68
N THR A 39 -26.82 -10.04 24.00
CA THR A 39 -25.78 -9.20 24.61
C THR A 39 -24.39 -9.71 24.29
N VAL A 40 -24.16 -11.02 24.37
CA VAL A 40 -22.87 -11.65 23.99
C VAL A 40 -22.58 -11.44 22.50
N ALA A 41 -23.58 -11.56 21.63
CA ALA A 41 -23.42 -11.32 20.20
C ALA A 41 -23.06 -9.86 19.89
N VAL A 42 -23.69 -8.89 20.56
CA VAL A 42 -23.40 -7.47 20.39
C VAL A 42 -22.01 -7.13 20.91
N ILE A 43 -21.61 -7.65 22.08
CA ILE A 43 -20.26 -7.44 22.62
C ILE A 43 -19.20 -8.04 21.71
N LEU A 44 -19.45 -9.24 21.18
CA LEU A 44 -18.53 -9.89 20.24
C LEU A 44 -18.44 -9.10 18.93
N GLY A 45 -19.58 -8.63 18.40
CA GLY A 45 -19.62 -7.78 17.22
C GLY A 45 -18.85 -6.47 17.42
N LEU A 46 -19.08 -5.77 18.55
CA LEU A 46 -18.39 -4.53 18.90
C LEU A 46 -16.91 -4.73 19.18
N ALA A 47 -16.52 -5.84 19.82
CA ALA A 47 -15.13 -6.19 20.04
C ALA A 47 -14.43 -6.48 18.71
N LEU A 48 -15.08 -7.18 17.79
CA LEU A 48 -14.54 -7.40 16.45
C LEU A 48 -14.45 -6.10 15.66
N THR A 49 -15.46 -5.23 15.67
CA THR A 49 -15.39 -3.95 14.94
C THR A 49 -14.45 -2.93 15.58
N GLY A 50 -14.38 -2.87 16.91
CA GLY A 50 -13.56 -1.92 17.65
C GLY A 50 -12.09 -2.35 17.75
N PHE A 51 -11.81 -3.64 17.76
CA PHE A 51 -10.44 -4.18 17.83
C PHE A 51 -9.86 -4.47 16.43
N ALA A 52 -10.71 -4.79 15.44
CA ALA A 52 -10.28 -4.97 14.04
C ALA A 52 -10.31 -3.68 13.21
N GLY A 53 -10.60 -2.53 13.82
CA GLY A 53 -10.67 -1.24 13.13
C GLY A 53 -9.42 -0.88 12.32
N GLU A 54 -8.24 -1.41 12.67
CA GLU A 54 -7.00 -1.06 11.93
C GLU A 54 -6.00 -2.21 11.68
N ARG A 55 -6.13 -3.40 12.28
CA ARG A 55 -4.97 -4.32 12.40
C ARG A 55 -5.11 -5.77 11.91
N LEU A 56 -6.31 -6.27 11.62
CA LEU A 56 -6.46 -7.71 11.36
C LEU A 56 -6.40 -8.11 9.87
N LEU A 57 -6.65 -7.18 8.94
CA LEU A 57 -6.60 -7.43 7.48
C LEU A 57 -5.64 -6.48 6.72
N SER A 58 -5.04 -5.51 7.41
CA SER A 58 -3.98 -4.66 6.85
C SER A 58 -2.63 -5.22 7.28
N ASP A 59 -2.33 -6.46 6.89
CA ASP A 59 -0.94 -6.90 6.91
C ASP A 59 -0.22 -6.13 5.80
N GLN A 60 0.36 -4.97 6.16
CA GLN A 60 1.07 -4.08 5.24
C GLN A 60 2.12 -4.87 4.43
N ALA A 61 2.68 -5.93 5.00
CA ALA A 61 3.62 -6.82 4.34
C ALA A 61 3.01 -7.57 3.14
N SER A 62 1.79 -8.10 3.28
CA SER A 62 1.08 -8.77 2.18
C SER A 62 0.67 -7.81 1.05
N ILE A 63 0.25 -6.58 1.38
CA ILE A 63 -0.07 -5.54 0.38
C ILE A 63 1.21 -5.07 -0.32
N GLU A 64 2.30 -4.85 0.42
CA GLU A 64 3.59 -4.47 -0.16
C GLU A 64 4.15 -5.57 -1.07
N PHE A 65 4.01 -6.84 -0.70
CA PHE A 65 4.40 -7.96 -1.55
C PHE A 65 3.57 -8.01 -2.84
N ALA A 66 2.25 -7.81 -2.75
CA ALA A 66 1.38 -7.72 -3.92
C ALA A 66 1.75 -6.52 -4.80
N ARG A 67 2.05 -5.35 -4.21
CA ARG A 67 2.49 -4.13 -4.90
C ARG A 67 3.82 -4.35 -5.64
N ARG A 68 4.80 -5.01 -5.00
CA ARG A 68 6.08 -5.39 -5.63
C ARG A 68 5.92 -6.41 -6.75
N SER A 69 5.00 -7.35 -6.59
CA SER A 69 4.80 -8.46 -7.54
C SER A 69 4.01 -8.05 -8.77
N VAL A 70 3.09 -7.09 -8.63
CA VAL A 70 2.30 -6.54 -9.72
C VAL A 70 2.88 -5.18 -10.08
N LYS A 71 3.88 -5.15 -10.97
CA LYS A 71 4.29 -3.91 -11.62
C LYS A 71 3.27 -3.56 -12.69
N PRO A 72 2.50 -2.49 -12.53
CA PRO A 72 1.54 -2.16 -13.54
C PRO A 72 2.22 -1.55 -14.76
N ASN A 73 2.04 -2.18 -15.92
CA ASN A 73 2.34 -1.58 -17.22
C ASN A 73 1.33 -0.47 -17.62
N PHE A 74 0.50 0.03 -16.70
CA PHE A 74 -0.55 1.01 -17.01
C PHE A 74 -0.04 2.46 -17.08
N VAL A 75 1.21 2.73 -16.68
CA VAL A 75 1.69 4.11 -16.62
C VAL A 75 1.93 4.63 -18.03
N ARG A 76 1.20 5.70 -18.39
CA ARG A 76 1.30 6.34 -19.70
C ARG A 76 2.73 6.85 -19.91
N ARG A 77 3.32 6.49 -21.05
CA ARG A 77 4.64 6.98 -21.46
C ARG A 77 4.51 8.18 -22.38
N ILE A 78 5.42 9.14 -22.24
CA ILE A 78 5.52 10.33 -23.08
C ILE A 78 6.89 10.42 -23.75
N ASP A 79 6.94 11.10 -24.89
CA ASP A 79 8.15 11.36 -25.66
C ASP A 79 8.85 12.67 -25.21
N LEU A 80 10.01 12.97 -25.81
CA LEU A 80 10.79 14.16 -25.50
C LEU A 80 10.02 15.46 -25.80
N ALA A 81 9.28 15.51 -26.90
CA ALA A 81 8.53 16.70 -27.31
C ALA A 81 7.44 17.04 -26.26
N THR A 82 6.67 16.03 -25.85
CA THR A 82 5.64 16.18 -24.82
C THR A 82 6.26 16.49 -23.47
N ALA A 83 7.36 15.84 -23.09
CA ALA A 83 8.06 16.10 -21.84
C ALA A 83 8.54 17.57 -21.77
N ARG A 84 9.14 18.10 -22.84
CA ARG A 84 9.54 19.52 -22.91
C ARG A 84 8.36 20.48 -22.84
N ALA A 85 7.25 20.16 -23.52
CA ALA A 85 6.03 20.97 -23.44
C ALA A 85 5.45 21.01 -22.02
N GLN A 86 5.46 19.87 -21.32
CA GLN A 86 5.01 19.78 -19.93
C GLN A 86 5.94 20.51 -18.97
N HIS A 87 7.27 20.40 -19.18
CA HIS A 87 8.26 21.14 -18.40
C HIS A 87 8.07 22.65 -18.56
N ALA A 88 7.91 23.13 -19.80
CA ALA A 88 7.61 24.54 -20.08
C ALA A 88 6.27 25.01 -19.48
N ALA A 89 5.30 24.11 -19.31
CA ALA A 89 4.03 24.37 -18.65
C ALA A 89 4.11 24.32 -17.10
N GLY A 90 5.29 24.09 -16.52
CA GLY A 90 5.49 24.03 -15.07
C GLY A 90 4.97 22.75 -14.40
N VAL A 91 4.86 21.66 -15.16
CA VAL A 91 4.51 20.35 -14.61
C VAL A 91 5.61 19.87 -13.65
N GLN A 92 5.23 19.07 -12.67
CA GLN A 92 6.13 18.54 -11.64
C GLN A 92 6.98 17.39 -12.22
N PHE A 93 8.30 17.48 -12.08
CA PHE A 93 9.23 16.44 -12.55
C PHE A 93 9.91 15.74 -11.37
N VAL A 94 10.05 14.42 -11.47
CA VAL A 94 10.68 13.57 -10.45
C VAL A 94 11.73 12.67 -11.09
N ASP A 95 12.95 12.74 -10.58
CA ASP A 95 14.09 11.91 -10.99
C ASP A 95 14.17 10.65 -10.13
N ALA A 96 14.06 9.48 -10.75
CA ALA A 96 14.11 8.18 -10.10
C ALA A 96 15.52 7.64 -9.83
N ARG A 97 16.58 8.33 -10.30
CA ARG A 97 17.97 7.88 -10.18
C ARG A 97 18.54 8.11 -8.77
N VAL A 98 19.74 7.60 -8.53
CA VAL A 98 20.50 7.86 -7.31
C VAL A 98 20.89 9.34 -7.23
N SER A 99 21.04 9.87 -6.02
CA SER A 99 21.35 11.29 -5.77
C SER A 99 22.62 11.77 -6.49
N GLN A 100 23.64 10.92 -6.56
CA GLN A 100 24.89 11.24 -7.28
C GLN A 100 24.65 11.53 -8.76
N ASP A 101 23.70 10.87 -9.41
CA ASP A 101 23.40 11.09 -10.82
C ASP A 101 22.59 12.37 -11.02
N PHE A 102 21.68 12.64 -10.07
CA PHE A 102 20.89 13.85 -10.03
C PHE A 102 21.78 15.09 -9.84
N GLU A 103 22.70 15.05 -8.88
CA GLU A 103 23.63 16.16 -8.59
C GLU A 103 24.54 16.51 -9.78
N ARG A 104 24.92 15.52 -10.60
CA ARG A 104 25.72 15.76 -11.80
C ARG A 104 24.95 16.51 -12.88
N ALA A 105 23.72 16.07 -13.16
CA ALA A 105 22.82 16.71 -14.12
C ALA A 105 21.40 16.18 -13.94
N HIS A 106 20.42 17.07 -13.92
CA HIS A 106 19.00 16.75 -13.84
C HIS A 106 18.17 17.78 -14.63
N ILE A 107 16.89 17.47 -14.84
CA ILE A 107 15.94 18.41 -15.44
C ILE A 107 15.70 19.54 -14.44
N GLU A 108 15.81 20.80 -14.87
CA GLU A 108 15.65 21.97 -14.00
C GLU A 108 14.31 21.93 -13.26
N GLY A 109 14.33 22.15 -11.94
CA GLY A 109 13.15 22.12 -11.08
C GLY A 109 12.63 20.71 -10.74
N ALA A 110 13.28 19.64 -11.22
CA ALA A 110 12.96 18.29 -10.81
C ALA A 110 13.38 18.03 -9.36
N ILE A 111 12.69 17.10 -8.69
CA ILE A 111 13.10 16.59 -7.38
C ILE A 111 13.66 15.18 -7.50
N ASN A 112 14.67 14.85 -6.69
CA ASN A 112 15.22 13.50 -6.66
C ASN A 112 14.48 12.62 -5.65
N VAL A 113 13.98 11.49 -6.14
CA VAL A 113 13.39 10.44 -5.31
C VAL A 113 13.90 9.12 -5.84
N PHE A 114 14.96 8.59 -5.24
CA PHE A 114 15.48 7.31 -5.68
C PHE A 114 14.43 6.20 -5.51
N ALA A 115 14.25 5.35 -6.53
CA ALA A 115 13.12 4.41 -6.56
C ALA A 115 13.12 3.34 -5.44
N ASP A 116 14.28 3.07 -4.81
CA ASP A 116 14.43 2.06 -3.74
C ASP A 116 14.51 2.68 -2.33
N VAL A 117 14.07 3.93 -2.16
CA VAL A 117 13.95 4.53 -0.82
C VAL A 117 12.74 3.96 -0.07
N SER A 118 12.78 4.04 1.26
CA SER A 118 11.64 3.62 2.08
C SER A 118 10.38 4.46 1.78
N PRO A 119 9.17 3.90 1.96
CA PRO A 119 7.92 4.64 1.73
C PRO A 119 7.83 5.96 2.52
N GLY A 120 8.36 5.97 3.75
CA GLY A 120 8.42 7.18 4.59
C GLY A 120 9.35 8.25 4.01
N ALA A 121 10.55 7.85 3.52
CA ALA A 121 11.48 8.78 2.88
C ALA A 121 10.90 9.34 1.56
N ARG A 122 10.26 8.49 0.75
CA ARG A 122 9.56 8.92 -0.46
C ARG A 122 8.43 9.90 -0.15
N SER A 123 7.60 9.60 0.85
CA SER A 123 6.52 10.49 1.27
C SER A 123 7.03 11.84 1.75
N ALA A 124 8.13 11.87 2.50
CA ALA A 124 8.77 13.10 2.93
C ALA A 124 9.33 13.91 1.73
N ALA A 125 10.02 13.24 0.81
CA ALA A 125 10.60 13.88 -0.37
C ALA A 125 9.52 14.44 -1.31
N THR A 126 8.34 13.83 -1.37
CA THR A 126 7.23 14.23 -2.26
C THR A 126 6.15 15.06 -1.56
N ALA A 127 6.33 15.41 -0.28
CA ALA A 127 5.31 16.07 0.53
C ALA A 127 4.86 17.44 -0.01
N HIS A 128 5.73 18.12 -0.76
CA HIS A 128 5.47 19.42 -1.36
C HIS A 128 4.86 19.32 -2.77
N LEU A 129 4.77 18.12 -3.34
CA LEU A 129 4.13 17.91 -4.63
C LEU A 129 2.61 17.87 -4.48
N ASN A 130 1.92 18.46 -5.46
CA ASN A 130 0.47 18.40 -5.56
C ASN A 130 0.05 17.08 -6.24
N LYS A 131 -0.62 16.22 -5.48
CA LYS A 131 -1.10 14.90 -5.94
C LYS A 131 -2.20 14.95 -7.01
N ALA A 132 -2.90 16.09 -7.14
CA ALA A 132 -3.94 16.30 -8.15
C ALA A 132 -3.38 16.81 -9.48
N LEU A 133 -2.16 17.36 -9.47
CA LEU A 133 -1.49 17.82 -10.69
C LEU A 133 -0.71 16.67 -11.36
N PRO A 134 -0.48 16.77 -12.69
CA PRO A 134 0.37 15.81 -13.38
C PRO A 134 1.79 15.77 -12.79
N VAL A 135 2.36 14.57 -12.77
CA VAL A 135 3.75 14.30 -12.38
C VAL A 135 4.42 13.50 -13.49
N VAL A 136 5.57 14.00 -13.95
CA VAL A 136 6.43 13.32 -14.91
C VAL A 136 7.59 12.68 -14.17
N VAL A 137 7.71 11.37 -14.28
CA VAL A 137 8.80 10.59 -13.69
C VAL A 137 9.78 10.20 -14.79
N TYR A 138 11.09 10.32 -14.52
CA TYR A 138 12.12 9.93 -15.48
C TYR A 138 13.29 9.20 -14.81
N CYS A 139 14.06 8.46 -15.60
CA CYS A 139 15.33 7.83 -15.20
C CYS A 139 16.43 8.19 -16.22
N ALA A 140 17.52 7.44 -16.27
CA ALA A 140 18.62 7.66 -17.20
C ALA A 140 18.21 7.41 -18.66
N SER A 141 17.54 6.29 -18.93
CA SER A 141 17.20 5.84 -20.30
C SER A 141 15.96 4.96 -20.31
N SER A 142 15.51 4.55 -21.51
CA SER A 142 14.38 3.64 -21.71
C SER A 142 14.58 2.23 -21.18
N ALA A 143 15.82 1.80 -21.00
CA ALA A 143 16.15 0.52 -20.40
C ALA A 143 16.12 0.56 -18.86
N CYS A 144 16.02 1.75 -18.25
CA CYS A 144 16.03 1.88 -16.79
C CYS A 144 14.64 1.56 -16.19
N PRO A 145 14.53 0.54 -15.31
CA PRO A 145 13.26 0.16 -14.71
C PRO A 145 12.83 1.05 -13.52
N LEU A 146 13.69 1.98 -13.08
CA LEU A 146 13.46 2.77 -11.86
C LEU A 146 12.33 3.79 -12.03
N ALA A 147 12.19 4.38 -13.23
CA ALA A 147 11.09 5.32 -13.49
C ALA A 147 9.73 4.63 -13.37
N ASP A 148 9.61 3.40 -13.89
CA ASP A 148 8.38 2.62 -13.82
C ASP A 148 8.05 2.20 -12.38
N ALA A 149 9.07 1.77 -11.62
CA ALA A 149 8.90 1.42 -10.22
C ALA A 149 8.42 2.63 -9.39
N LEU A 150 9.11 3.77 -9.53
CA LEU A 150 8.73 4.99 -8.82
C LEU A 150 7.37 5.51 -9.26
N ALA A 151 7.03 5.44 -10.55
CA ALA A 151 5.74 5.92 -11.03
C ALA A 151 4.57 5.09 -10.47
N ALA A 152 4.71 3.76 -10.41
CA ALA A 152 3.74 2.90 -9.76
C ALA A 152 3.59 3.26 -8.28
N ASP A 153 4.72 3.48 -7.62
CA ASP A 153 4.74 3.85 -6.21
C ASP A 153 4.05 5.18 -5.92
N LEU A 154 4.31 6.22 -6.71
CA LEU A 154 3.62 7.51 -6.61
C LEU A 154 2.12 7.34 -6.86
N TYR A 155 1.72 6.53 -7.84
CA TYR A 155 0.29 6.27 -8.10
C TYR A 155 -0.40 5.71 -6.86
N TYR A 156 0.20 4.70 -6.21
CA TYR A 156 -0.37 4.13 -5.00
C TYR A 156 -0.25 5.03 -3.76
N ASP A 157 0.69 5.98 -3.76
CA ASP A 157 0.79 7.03 -2.72
C ASP A 157 -0.24 8.15 -2.94
N GLY A 158 -1.10 8.03 -3.95
CA GLY A 158 -2.28 8.85 -4.19
C GLY A 158 -2.13 9.90 -5.29
N PHE A 159 -1.06 9.87 -6.09
CA PHE A 159 -0.92 10.74 -7.25
C PHE A 159 -1.84 10.29 -8.38
N GLN A 160 -2.67 11.21 -8.89
CA GLN A 160 -3.75 10.86 -9.81
C GLN A 160 -3.29 10.70 -11.26
N ASN A 161 -2.25 11.46 -11.66
CA ASN A 161 -1.79 11.52 -13.05
C ASN A 161 -0.27 11.43 -13.11
N VAL A 162 0.24 10.21 -13.04
CA VAL A 162 1.66 9.91 -13.15
C VAL A 162 1.96 9.43 -14.57
N VAL A 163 2.97 10.03 -15.20
CA VAL A 163 3.45 9.63 -16.52
C VAL A 163 4.96 9.39 -16.50
N VAL A 164 5.44 8.48 -17.33
CA VAL A 164 6.87 8.19 -17.46
C VAL A 164 7.42 8.84 -18.72
N PHE A 165 8.46 9.65 -18.58
CA PHE A 165 9.23 10.10 -19.73
C PHE A 165 10.16 8.97 -20.18
N ALA A 166 9.81 8.34 -21.31
CA ALA A 166 10.30 7.02 -21.67
C ALA A 166 11.81 6.93 -21.83
N ASN A 167 12.44 7.92 -22.43
CA ASN A 167 13.87 7.86 -22.77
C ASN A 167 14.77 8.63 -21.79
N GLY A 168 14.18 9.25 -20.77
CA GLY A 168 14.92 9.79 -19.63
C GLY A 168 15.94 10.87 -19.98
N MET A 169 16.98 10.97 -19.15
CA MET A 169 18.04 11.98 -19.29
C MET A 169 18.85 11.87 -20.58
N VAL A 170 19.02 10.66 -21.14
CA VAL A 170 19.74 10.48 -22.41
C VAL A 170 19.09 11.32 -23.51
N ASP A 171 17.77 11.21 -23.68
CA ASP A 171 17.05 12.01 -24.67
C ASP A 171 17.00 13.49 -24.29
N TRP A 172 16.87 13.80 -23.01
CA TRP A 172 16.87 15.19 -22.53
C TRP A 172 18.14 15.93 -22.94
N ASN A 173 19.28 15.26 -22.81
CA ASN A 173 20.62 15.77 -23.14
C ASN A 173 20.96 15.69 -24.63
N GLY A 174 20.04 15.25 -25.49
CA GLY A 174 20.27 15.18 -26.94
C GLY A 174 20.88 13.85 -27.42
N GLY A 175 20.69 12.76 -26.68
CA GLY A 175 21.07 11.41 -27.10
C GLY A 175 22.50 11.00 -26.77
N GLN A 176 23.20 11.72 -25.89
CA GLN A 176 24.52 11.31 -25.43
C GLN A 176 24.40 10.46 -24.14
N PRO A 177 24.98 9.25 -24.11
CA PRO A 177 25.02 8.39 -22.91
C PRO A 177 25.94 8.96 -21.82
#